data_AF-A0A166JE85-F1
#
_entry.id   AF-A0A166JE85-F1
#
_cell.length_a   1.000
_cell.length_b   1.000
_cell.length_c   1.000
_cell.angle_alpha   90.00
_cell.angle_beta   90.00
_cell.angle_gamma   90.00
#
_symmetry.space_group_name_H-M   'P 1'
#
loop_
_entity.id
_entity.type
_entity.pdbx_description
1 polymer ?
#
loop_
_entity_poly.entity_id
_entity_poly.type
_entity_poly.pdbx_seq_one_letter_code
_entity_poly.pdbx_strand_id
1 'polypeptide(L)'
;MAKHIVISGTYSTGKTTTTTALALATGIPLINALSAREILTDLYPGRKFQEMNVTELIALGLKRFEERIHAETELINQNSDFISDGSVLNEWIYGTVRLKVGINPGSPKYQQMIKAVLGINSKRFLRKYLDAYGQVVNQHAKKTYTEVIHLPIEFEMNKDGHRPVSEKYRKLSDREIQKSFENFSGIPVYTVGGSQIERLTKIIDILKLPQVMSTKEAIERAEKIIKESREAISKQIIEQYKETTLTEKIKILSKY
;
A
#
# COMPACT_ATOMS: atom_id res chain seq x y z
N MET A 1 -12.50 -23.18 -8.07
CA MET A 1 -12.54 -22.31 -6.87
C MET A 1 -12.21 -20.91 -7.33
N ALA A 2 -12.83 -19.90 -6.72
CA ALA A 2 -12.54 -18.51 -7.05
C ALA A 2 -11.06 -18.18 -6.79
N LYS A 3 -10.47 -17.34 -7.64
CA LYS A 3 -9.09 -16.88 -7.57
C LYS A 3 -9.04 -15.48 -6.96
N HIS A 4 -8.43 -15.40 -5.79
CA HIS A 4 -8.19 -14.17 -5.03
C HIS A 4 -6.69 -13.86 -5.07
N ILE A 5 -6.30 -13.10 -6.09
CA ILE A 5 -4.90 -12.92 -6.49
C ILE A 5 -4.37 -11.63 -5.89
N VAL A 6 -3.29 -11.72 -5.12
CA VAL A 6 -2.56 -10.55 -4.62
C VAL A 6 -1.39 -10.22 -5.53
N ILE A 7 -1.31 -8.97 -5.98
CA ILE A 7 -0.07 -8.43 -6.55
C ILE A 7 0.66 -7.63 -5.47
N SER A 8 1.71 -8.25 -4.94
CA SER A 8 2.54 -7.77 -3.83
C SER A 8 3.79 -7.06 -4.33
N GLY A 9 4.42 -6.25 -3.46
CA GLY A 9 5.60 -5.46 -3.77
C GLY A 9 5.59 -4.11 -3.05
N THR A 10 6.73 -3.42 -3.07
CA THR A 10 6.89 -2.13 -2.37
C THR A 10 6.60 -0.92 -3.25
N TYR A 11 6.79 0.29 -2.72
CA TYR A 11 6.64 1.51 -3.50
C TYR A 11 7.57 1.49 -4.72
N SER A 12 7.05 1.99 -5.83
CA SER A 12 7.82 2.07 -7.07
C SER A 12 8.32 0.70 -7.54
N THR A 13 7.51 -0.36 -7.44
CA THR A 13 7.79 -1.64 -8.13
C THR A 13 6.86 -1.88 -9.32
N GLY A 14 5.98 -0.93 -9.65
CA GLY A 14 5.05 -1.05 -10.79
C GLY A 14 3.70 -1.73 -10.49
N LYS A 15 3.41 -2.07 -9.22
CA LYS A 15 2.18 -2.78 -8.81
C LYS A 15 0.88 -2.24 -9.40
N THR A 16 0.59 -0.95 -9.22
CA THR A 16 -0.68 -0.36 -9.68
C THR A 16 -0.83 -0.50 -11.19
N THR A 17 0.24 -0.25 -11.95
CA THR A 17 0.23 -0.49 -13.40
C THR A 17 0.03 -1.97 -13.74
N THR A 18 0.72 -2.88 -13.05
CA THR A 18 0.58 -4.33 -13.29
C THR A 18 -0.83 -4.83 -12.96
N THR A 19 -1.42 -4.40 -11.85
CA THR A 19 -2.76 -4.83 -11.39
C THR A 19 -3.87 -4.26 -12.27
N THR A 20 -3.81 -2.98 -12.62
CA THR A 20 -4.75 -2.36 -13.55
C THR A 20 -4.67 -3.01 -14.92
N ALA A 21 -3.46 -3.22 -15.46
CA ALA A 21 -3.29 -3.91 -16.73
C ALA A 21 -3.77 -5.37 -16.67
N LEU A 22 -3.51 -6.09 -15.56
CA LEU A 22 -3.96 -7.48 -15.40
C LEU A 22 -5.48 -7.59 -15.33
N ALA A 23 -6.14 -6.69 -14.58
CA ALA A 23 -7.59 -6.65 -14.53
C ALA A 23 -8.21 -6.38 -15.90
N LEU A 24 -7.65 -5.43 -16.66
CA LEU A 24 -8.09 -5.15 -18.03
C LEU A 24 -7.84 -6.35 -18.96
N ALA A 25 -6.64 -6.94 -18.91
CA ALA A 25 -6.24 -8.06 -19.75
C ALA A 25 -7.11 -9.30 -19.55
N THR A 26 -7.55 -9.54 -18.31
CA THR A 26 -8.24 -10.78 -17.92
C THR A 26 -9.74 -10.62 -17.74
N GLY A 27 -10.23 -9.38 -17.56
CA GLY A 27 -11.62 -9.10 -17.17
C GLY A 27 -11.90 -9.37 -15.69
N ILE A 28 -10.91 -9.79 -14.90
CA ILE A 28 -11.08 -10.04 -13.47
C ILE A 28 -11.18 -8.69 -12.72
N PRO A 29 -12.17 -8.50 -11.83
CA PRO A 29 -12.32 -7.29 -11.03
C PRO A 29 -11.05 -6.90 -10.27
N LEU A 30 -10.73 -5.60 -10.28
CA LEU A 30 -9.63 -5.01 -9.53
C LEU A 30 -10.13 -4.46 -8.19
N ILE A 31 -9.55 -4.93 -7.09
CA ILE A 31 -9.60 -4.26 -5.80
C ILE A 31 -8.44 -3.27 -5.72
N ASN A 32 -8.77 -2.00 -5.94
CA ASN A 32 -7.83 -0.90 -5.77
C ASN A 32 -8.10 -0.21 -4.43
N ALA A 33 -7.31 -0.54 -3.41
CA ALA A 33 -7.37 0.22 -2.16
C ALA A 33 -6.81 1.62 -2.38
N LEU A 34 -7.59 2.64 -2.01
CA LEU A 34 -7.21 4.05 -2.07
C LEU A 34 -5.75 4.25 -1.65
N SER A 35 -5.01 5.00 -2.45
CA SER A 35 -3.63 5.35 -2.14
C SER A 35 -3.56 6.07 -0.79
N ALA A 36 -2.41 5.97 -0.11
CA ALA A 36 -2.22 6.68 1.16
C ALA A 36 -2.47 8.19 1.05
N ARG A 37 -2.34 8.76 -0.16
CA ARG A 37 -2.62 10.16 -0.46
C ARG A 37 -4.12 10.44 -0.57
N GLU A 38 -4.88 9.60 -1.27
CA GLU A 38 -6.34 9.70 -1.33
C GLU A 38 -6.97 9.59 0.06
N ILE A 39 -6.56 8.58 0.83
CA ILE A 39 -7.07 8.39 2.21
C ILE A 39 -6.70 9.59 3.09
N LEU A 40 -5.50 10.15 2.91
CA LEU A 40 -5.09 11.35 3.64
C LEU A 40 -5.96 12.56 3.29
N THR A 41 -6.17 12.80 2.00
CA THR A 41 -6.97 13.90 1.46
C THR A 41 -8.44 13.81 1.89
N ASP A 42 -8.95 12.60 2.11
CA ASP A 42 -10.30 12.35 2.62
C ASP A 42 -10.40 12.46 4.14
N LEU A 43 -9.57 11.73 4.89
CA LEU A 43 -9.62 11.70 6.36
C LEU A 43 -9.11 13.00 7.02
N TYR A 44 -8.14 13.67 6.41
CA TYR A 44 -7.52 14.88 6.94
C TYR A 44 -7.28 15.91 5.83
N PRO A 45 -8.35 16.56 5.31
CA PRO A 45 -8.23 17.55 4.24
C PRO A 45 -7.19 18.63 4.55
N GLY A 46 -6.35 18.98 3.56
CA GLY A 46 -5.28 19.97 3.69
C GLY A 46 -4.04 19.51 4.47
N ARG A 47 -4.05 18.32 5.08
CA ARG A 47 -2.92 17.78 5.84
C ARG A 47 -1.83 17.23 4.92
N LYS A 48 -0.56 17.54 5.22
CA LYS A 48 0.59 16.92 4.53
C LYS A 48 1.01 15.63 5.22
N PHE A 49 1.46 14.66 4.41
CA PHE A 49 1.98 13.38 4.92
C PHE A 49 3.13 13.55 5.93
N GLN A 50 4.00 14.54 5.70
CA GLN A 50 5.17 14.82 6.53
C GLN A 50 4.80 15.40 7.91
N GLU A 51 3.60 15.96 8.04
CA GLU A 51 3.08 16.61 9.25
C GLU A 51 2.31 15.64 10.15
N MET A 52 2.07 14.41 9.66
CA MET A 52 1.23 13.45 10.37
C MET A 52 1.87 12.94 11.65
N ASN A 53 1.06 12.85 12.70
CA ASN A 53 1.44 12.19 13.94
C ASN A 53 1.19 10.67 13.86
N VAL A 54 1.59 9.96 14.92
CA VAL A 54 1.49 8.49 14.97
C VAL A 54 0.05 8.00 14.91
N THR A 55 -0.88 8.66 15.62
CA THR A 55 -2.29 8.29 15.64
C THR A 55 -2.93 8.48 14.26
N GLU A 56 -2.60 9.58 13.59
CA GLU A 56 -3.08 9.86 12.22
C GLU A 56 -2.53 8.81 11.23
N LEU A 57 -1.27 8.40 11.36
CA LEU A 57 -0.69 7.32 10.55
C LEU A 57 -1.35 5.96 10.82
N ILE A 58 -1.71 5.67 12.08
CA ILE A 58 -2.47 4.47 12.44
C ILE A 58 -3.87 4.51 11.81
N ALA A 59 -4.55 5.66 11.88
CA ALA A 59 -5.86 5.84 11.27
C ALA A 59 -5.84 5.62 9.75
N LEU A 60 -4.81 6.12 9.03
CA LEU A 60 -4.64 5.82 7.61
C LEU A 60 -4.54 4.31 7.35
N GLY A 61 -3.73 3.60 8.14
CA GLY A 61 -3.54 2.16 8.00
C GLY A 61 -4.85 1.39 8.25
N LEU A 62 -5.60 1.78 9.28
CA LEU A 62 -6.89 1.18 9.62
C LEU A 62 -7.96 1.47 8.57
N LYS A 63 -8.06 2.69 8.06
CA LYS A 63 -8.99 3.03 6.99
C LYS A 63 -8.69 2.26 5.72
N ARG A 64 -7.40 2.14 5.36
CA ARG A 64 -6.99 1.35 4.19
C ARG A 64 -7.31 -0.13 4.36
N PHE A 65 -7.18 -0.67 5.57
CA PHE A 65 -7.58 -2.03 5.90
C PHE A 65 -9.10 -2.21 5.79
N GLU A 66 -9.89 -1.33 6.41
CA GLU A 66 -11.36 -1.33 6.36
C GLU A 66 -11.88 -1.36 4.92
N GLU A 67 -11.45 -0.41 4.09
CA GLU A 67 -11.88 -0.30 2.68
C GLU A 67 -11.56 -1.56 1.88
N ARG A 68 -10.37 -2.14 2.11
CA ARG A 68 -9.96 -3.37 1.43
C ARG A 68 -10.83 -4.54 1.85
N ILE A 69 -11.08 -4.73 3.14
CA ILE A 69 -11.93 -5.81 3.65
C ILE A 69 -13.33 -5.71 3.06
N HIS A 70 -13.89 -4.51 3.00
CA HIS A 70 -15.21 -4.28 2.41
C HIS A 70 -15.24 -4.70 0.92
N ALA A 71 -14.28 -4.22 0.13
CA ALA A 71 -14.19 -4.56 -1.30
C ALA A 71 -13.95 -6.07 -1.55
N GLU A 72 -13.09 -6.70 -0.75
CA GLU A 72 -12.84 -8.15 -0.83
C GLU A 72 -14.10 -8.94 -0.46
N THR A 73 -14.77 -8.57 0.62
CA THR A 73 -15.97 -9.27 1.11
C THR A 73 -17.10 -9.21 0.10
N GLU A 74 -17.29 -8.08 -0.56
CA GLU A 74 -18.32 -7.93 -1.61
C GLU A 74 -18.12 -8.94 -2.74
N LEU A 75 -16.90 -9.05 -3.27
CA LEU A 75 -16.60 -9.99 -4.37
C LEU A 75 -16.63 -11.45 -3.91
N ILE A 76 -16.21 -11.73 -2.68
CA ILE A 76 -16.29 -13.08 -2.07
C ILE A 76 -17.75 -13.53 -1.94
N ASN A 77 -18.63 -12.64 -1.47
CA ASN A 77 -20.07 -12.94 -1.33
C ASN A 77 -20.72 -13.23 -2.69
N GLN A 78 -20.19 -12.66 -3.76
CA GLN A 78 -20.60 -12.92 -5.14
C GLN A 78 -19.92 -14.17 -5.73
N ASN A 79 -19.07 -14.87 -4.97
CA ASN A 79 -18.25 -15.99 -5.42
C ASN A 79 -17.42 -15.66 -6.68
N SER A 80 -16.89 -14.43 -6.72
CA SER A 80 -16.17 -13.87 -7.85
C SER A 80 -14.66 -13.87 -7.66
N ASP A 81 -13.92 -14.01 -8.76
CA ASP A 81 -12.47 -13.80 -8.78
C ASP A 81 -12.14 -12.32 -8.55
N PHE A 82 -10.95 -12.04 -8.01
CA PHE A 82 -10.44 -10.68 -7.93
C PHE A 82 -8.92 -10.59 -7.97
N ILE A 83 -8.44 -9.44 -8.43
CA ILE A 83 -7.03 -9.02 -8.34
C ILE A 83 -6.94 -7.90 -7.32
N SER A 84 -6.06 -8.03 -6.34
CA SER A 84 -5.83 -7.01 -5.31
C SER A 84 -4.51 -6.28 -5.52
N ASP A 85 -4.55 -4.94 -5.59
CA ASP A 85 -3.34 -4.09 -5.54
C ASP A 85 -2.82 -4.01 -4.09
N GLY A 86 -1.79 -4.82 -3.83
CA GLY A 86 -1.33 -5.12 -2.48
C GLY A 86 -2.30 -6.01 -1.71
N SER A 87 -2.09 -6.10 -0.41
CA SER A 87 -2.82 -6.95 0.52
C SER A 87 -2.85 -6.31 1.88
N VAL A 88 -3.74 -6.75 2.78
CA VAL A 88 -3.80 -6.33 4.20
C VAL A 88 -2.44 -6.37 4.93
N LEU A 89 -1.51 -7.22 4.47
CA LEU A 89 -0.16 -7.30 5.02
C LEU A 89 0.70 -6.08 4.66
N ASN A 90 0.48 -5.48 3.49
CA ASN A 90 1.21 -4.28 3.08
C ASN A 90 0.93 -3.13 4.05
N GLU A 91 -0.32 -2.96 4.49
CA GLU A 91 -0.70 -1.91 5.44
C GLU A 91 -0.12 -2.17 6.85
N TRP A 92 -0.14 -3.42 7.31
CA TRP A 92 0.46 -3.78 8.60
C TRP A 92 1.98 -3.62 8.61
N ILE A 93 2.66 -4.13 7.58
CA ILE A 93 4.13 -4.07 7.46
C ILE A 93 4.60 -2.63 7.36
N TYR A 94 3.79 -1.76 6.75
CA TYR A 94 4.08 -0.35 6.73
C TYR A 94 4.27 0.22 8.16
N GLY A 95 3.38 -0.13 9.10
CA GLY A 95 3.51 0.25 10.50
C GLY A 95 4.72 -0.38 11.19
N THR A 96 4.95 -1.68 11.00
CA THR A 96 6.03 -2.40 11.70
C THR A 96 7.42 -1.95 11.25
N VAL A 97 7.60 -1.64 9.96
CA VAL A 97 8.86 -1.13 9.44
C VAL A 97 9.12 0.29 9.94
N ARG A 98 8.11 1.16 10.03
CA ARG A 98 8.28 2.51 10.62
C ARG A 98 8.74 2.46 12.07
N LEU A 99 8.29 1.47 12.85
CA LEU A 99 8.82 1.24 14.19
C LEU A 99 10.31 0.86 14.18
N LYS A 100 10.74 0.06 13.19
CA LYS A 100 12.13 -0.42 13.07
C LYS A 100 13.10 0.65 12.59
N VAL A 101 12.70 1.48 11.62
CA VAL A 101 13.60 2.46 10.98
C VAL A 101 13.40 3.91 11.44
N GLY A 102 12.35 4.20 12.20
CA GLY A 102 11.98 5.55 12.63
C GLY A 102 10.79 6.10 11.84
N ILE A 103 9.93 6.85 12.55
CA ILE A 103 8.60 7.28 12.06
C ILE A 103 8.70 8.34 10.95
N ASN A 104 9.82 9.08 10.85
CA ASN A 104 9.98 10.13 9.84
C ASN A 104 11.46 10.34 9.43
N PRO A 105 11.95 9.70 8.35
CA PRO A 105 13.35 9.83 7.92
C PRO A 105 13.73 11.21 7.37
N GLY A 106 12.76 12.10 7.14
CA GLY A 106 12.97 13.48 6.67
C GLY A 106 12.93 14.56 7.75
N SER A 107 12.77 14.21 9.03
CA SER A 107 12.65 15.20 10.12
C SER A 107 14.03 15.65 10.68
N PRO A 108 14.22 16.92 11.07
CA PRO A 108 15.49 17.40 11.64
C PRO A 108 15.94 16.60 12.87
N LYS A 109 17.25 16.34 13.00
CA LYS A 109 17.84 15.47 14.03
C LYS A 109 17.45 15.80 15.47
N TYR A 110 17.16 17.07 15.78
CA TYR A 110 16.77 17.50 17.13
C TYR A 110 15.35 17.03 17.53
N GLN A 111 14.40 16.95 16.57
CA GLN A 111 13.06 16.41 16.82
C GLN A 111 13.05 14.88 16.98
N GLN A 112 14.06 14.19 16.42
CA GLN A 112 14.25 12.76 16.57
C GLN A 112 14.74 12.40 18.00
N MET A 113 15.55 13.26 18.64
CA MET A 113 16.06 13.01 20.00
C MET A 113 15.03 13.28 21.10
N ILE A 114 14.24 14.36 21.01
CA ILE A 114 13.23 14.71 22.03
C ILE A 114 12.11 13.65 22.10
N LYS A 115 11.71 13.06 20.96
CA LYS A 115 10.75 11.95 20.90
C LYS A 115 11.31 10.59 21.36
N ALA A 116 12.63 10.45 21.45
CA ALA A 116 13.26 9.20 21.88
C ALA A 116 13.19 9.00 23.41
N VAL A 117 13.27 10.09 24.19
CA VAL A 117 13.27 10.06 25.67
C VAL A 117 11.85 9.95 26.25
N LEU A 118 10.86 10.66 25.68
CA LEU A 118 9.44 10.54 26.05
C LEU A 118 8.74 9.29 25.45
N GLY A 119 9.43 8.54 24.57
CA GLY A 119 8.84 7.53 23.67
C GLY A 119 9.01 6.06 24.08
N ILE A 120 9.60 5.74 25.23
CA ILE A 120 9.91 4.34 25.60
C ILE A 120 8.62 3.54 25.89
N ASN A 121 7.68 4.11 26.65
CA ASN A 121 6.40 3.46 26.97
C ASN A 121 5.47 3.41 25.75
N SER A 122 5.44 4.46 24.93
CA SER A 122 4.62 4.50 23.70
C SER A 122 5.14 3.54 22.62
N LYS A 123 6.46 3.33 22.51
CA LYS A 123 7.02 2.28 21.63
C LYS A 123 6.61 0.87 22.05
N ARG A 124 6.58 0.58 23.36
CA ARG A 124 6.15 -0.73 23.87
C ARG A 124 4.67 -0.96 23.57
N PHE A 125 3.83 0.04 23.79
CA PHE A 125 2.42 -0.02 23.42
C PHE A 125 2.24 -0.21 21.92
N LEU A 126 2.90 0.60 21.09
CA LEU A 126 2.77 0.53 19.64
C LEU A 126 3.25 -0.81 19.08
N ARG A 127 4.28 -1.42 19.67
CA ARG A 127 4.70 -2.79 19.35
C ARG A 127 3.59 -3.78 19.66
N LYS A 128 3.03 -3.78 20.87
CA LYS A 128 1.92 -4.66 21.26
C LYS A 128 0.70 -4.47 20.35
N TYR A 129 0.38 -3.22 20.01
CA TYR A 129 -0.69 -2.90 19.07
C TYR A 129 -0.42 -3.50 17.69
N LEU A 130 0.78 -3.34 17.14
CA LEU A 130 1.11 -3.90 15.83
C LEU A 130 1.19 -5.43 15.86
N ASP A 131 1.58 -6.04 16.98
CA ASP A 131 1.53 -7.50 17.14
C ASP A 131 0.07 -8.00 17.09
N ALA A 132 -0.84 -7.32 17.81
CA ALA A 132 -2.27 -7.62 17.80
C ALA A 132 -2.91 -7.36 16.41
N TYR A 133 -2.58 -6.24 15.77
CA TYR A 133 -3.01 -5.94 14.41
C TYR A 133 -2.50 -7.01 13.42
N GLY A 134 -1.27 -7.46 13.61
CA GLY A 134 -0.66 -8.57 12.90
C GLY A 134 -1.51 -9.84 12.96
N GLN A 135 -2.01 -10.22 14.14
CA GLN A 135 -2.87 -11.41 14.27
C GLN A 135 -4.11 -11.32 13.36
N VAL A 136 -4.78 -10.16 13.36
CA VAL A 136 -5.99 -9.93 12.56
C VAL A 136 -5.70 -10.00 11.06
N VAL A 137 -4.71 -9.24 10.58
CA VAL A 137 -4.41 -9.20 9.13
C VAL A 137 -3.87 -10.54 8.61
N ASN A 138 -3.10 -11.27 9.42
CA ASN A 138 -2.58 -12.58 9.01
C ASN A 138 -3.71 -13.61 8.92
N GLN A 139 -4.66 -13.60 9.86
CA GLN A 139 -5.82 -14.47 9.80
C GLN A 139 -6.67 -14.19 8.56
N HIS A 140 -6.94 -12.90 8.27
CA HIS A 140 -7.67 -12.51 7.08
C HIS A 140 -6.95 -12.93 5.80
N ALA A 141 -5.66 -12.60 5.67
CA ALA A 141 -4.87 -12.93 4.49
C ALA A 141 -4.85 -14.44 4.19
N LYS A 142 -4.70 -15.28 5.22
CA LYS A 142 -4.74 -16.76 5.09
C LYS A 142 -6.09 -17.30 4.65
N LYS A 143 -7.19 -16.68 5.09
CA LYS A 143 -8.55 -17.11 4.74
C LYS A 143 -8.95 -16.66 3.34
N THR A 144 -8.44 -15.50 2.92
CA THR A 144 -8.94 -14.79 1.75
C THR A 144 -8.11 -15.08 0.51
N TYR A 145 -6.78 -14.99 0.59
CA TYR A 145 -5.95 -15.04 -0.62
C TYR A 145 -5.63 -16.47 -1.03
N THR A 146 -5.65 -16.71 -2.34
CA THR A 146 -5.39 -18.03 -2.93
C THR A 146 -4.06 -18.06 -3.67
N GLU A 147 -3.61 -16.93 -4.23
CA GLU A 147 -2.33 -16.82 -4.92
C GLU A 147 -1.67 -15.47 -4.67
N VAL A 148 -0.34 -15.46 -4.61
CA VAL A 148 0.45 -14.24 -4.45
C VAL A 148 1.46 -14.13 -5.59
N ILE A 149 1.41 -13.01 -6.30
CA ILE A 149 2.48 -12.59 -7.21
C ILE A 149 3.27 -11.49 -6.51
N HIS A 150 4.56 -11.72 -6.26
CA HIS A 150 5.45 -10.72 -5.71
C HIS A 150 6.29 -10.04 -6.80
N LEU A 151 6.21 -8.71 -6.89
CA LEU A 151 7.03 -7.90 -7.78
C LEU A 151 8.29 -7.41 -7.03
N PRO A 152 9.49 -7.90 -7.39
CA PRO A 152 10.71 -7.55 -6.69
C PRO A 152 11.15 -6.11 -6.96
N ILE A 153 12.05 -5.60 -6.11
CA ILE A 153 12.73 -4.34 -6.35
C ILE A 153 13.82 -4.54 -7.42
N GLU A 154 13.56 -4.07 -8.64
CA GLU A 154 14.51 -4.19 -9.77
C GLU A 154 15.20 -2.87 -10.14
N PHE A 155 14.74 -1.75 -9.58
CA PHE A 155 15.24 -0.41 -9.90
C PHE A 155 15.27 0.50 -8.66
N GLU A 156 16.11 1.53 -8.68
CA GLU A 156 16.16 2.55 -7.65
C GLU A 156 14.84 3.30 -7.55
N MET A 157 14.48 3.71 -6.33
CA MET A 157 13.32 4.54 -6.09
C MET A 157 13.55 5.91 -6.73
N ASN A 158 12.54 6.39 -7.44
CA ASN A 158 12.57 7.72 -8.02
C ASN A 158 12.86 8.78 -6.93
N LYS A 159 13.79 9.70 -7.23
CA LYS A 159 14.22 10.80 -6.36
C LYS A 159 13.27 12.01 -6.40
N ASP A 160 12.02 11.82 -6.85
CA ASP A 160 10.97 12.84 -7.01
C ASP A 160 10.64 13.64 -5.73
N GLY A 161 11.20 13.29 -4.57
CA GLY A 161 11.03 14.00 -3.31
C GLY A 161 9.62 13.87 -2.69
N HIS A 162 8.70 13.19 -3.36
CA HIS A 162 7.31 13.04 -2.95
C HIS A 162 7.04 11.69 -2.26
N ARG A 163 8.01 10.76 -2.29
CA ARG A 163 7.88 9.46 -1.62
C ARG A 163 8.02 9.60 -0.11
N PRO A 164 7.11 9.00 0.70
CA PRO A 164 7.12 9.16 2.15
C PRO A 164 8.13 8.26 2.88
N VAL A 165 9.01 7.57 2.15
CA VAL A 165 9.85 6.48 2.67
C VAL A 165 11.25 6.52 2.06
N SER A 166 12.25 5.96 2.77
CA SER A 166 13.63 5.84 2.29
C SER A 166 13.89 4.52 1.57
N GLU A 167 15.00 4.41 0.84
CA GLU A 167 15.44 3.13 0.24
C GLU A 167 15.61 2.02 1.27
N LYS A 168 16.18 2.36 2.44
CA LYS A 168 16.31 1.42 3.56
C LYS A 168 14.95 0.90 4.02
N TYR A 169 13.97 1.79 4.12
CA TYR A 169 12.58 1.42 4.43
C TYR A 169 12.00 0.50 3.35
N ARG A 170 12.20 0.85 2.07
CA ARG A 170 11.67 0.10 0.92
C ARG A 170 12.19 -1.34 0.93
N LYS A 171 13.50 -1.54 0.97
CA LYS A 171 14.12 -2.87 1.01
C LYS A 171 13.70 -3.70 2.23
N LEU A 172 13.60 -3.06 3.40
CA LEU A 172 13.14 -3.74 4.60
C LEU A 172 11.67 -4.17 4.47
N SER A 173 10.80 -3.28 3.98
CA SER A 173 9.39 -3.61 3.75
C SER A 173 9.22 -4.79 2.79
N ASP A 174 10.01 -4.80 1.71
CA ASP A 174 9.96 -5.85 0.69
C ASP A 174 10.24 -7.23 1.28
N ARG A 175 11.32 -7.32 2.07
CA ARG A 175 11.71 -8.53 2.77
C ARG A 175 10.66 -8.99 3.78
N GLU A 176 10.08 -8.07 4.55
CA GLU A 176 9.07 -8.43 5.57
C GLU A 176 7.75 -8.86 4.91
N ILE A 177 7.40 -8.31 3.73
CA ILE A 177 6.24 -8.73 2.94
C ILE A 177 6.43 -10.16 2.45
N GLN A 178 7.56 -10.46 1.80
CA GLN A 178 7.86 -11.80 1.31
C GLN A 178 7.80 -12.82 2.46
N LYS A 179 8.51 -12.55 3.56
CA LYS A 179 8.49 -13.41 4.76
C LYS A 179 7.09 -13.66 5.31
N SER A 180 6.22 -12.65 5.29
CA SER A 180 4.86 -12.80 5.82
C SER A 180 4.03 -13.77 4.99
N PHE A 181 4.16 -13.73 3.66
CA PHE A 181 3.50 -14.68 2.77
C PHE A 181 4.13 -16.07 2.79
N GLU A 182 5.46 -16.18 2.89
CA GLU A 182 6.17 -17.46 3.02
C GLU A 182 5.73 -18.26 4.26
N ASN A 183 5.28 -17.57 5.32
CA ASN A 183 4.75 -18.20 6.52
C ASN A 183 3.35 -18.82 6.34
N PHE A 184 2.71 -18.64 5.18
CA PHE A 184 1.39 -19.19 4.91
C PHE A 184 1.53 -20.52 4.17
N SER A 185 1.28 -21.62 4.90
CA SER A 185 1.16 -22.94 4.28
C SER A 185 -0.05 -22.96 3.33
N GLY A 186 0.17 -23.33 2.07
CA GLY A 186 -0.91 -23.56 1.10
C GLY A 186 -1.23 -22.40 0.16
N ILE A 187 -0.57 -21.24 0.31
CA ILE A 187 -0.71 -20.12 -0.64
C ILE A 187 0.57 -20.05 -1.48
N PRO A 188 0.53 -20.38 -2.79
CA PRO A 188 1.70 -20.26 -3.64
C PRO A 188 2.10 -18.79 -3.82
N VAL A 189 3.41 -18.54 -3.69
CA VAL A 189 4.04 -17.23 -3.89
C VAL A 189 4.96 -17.30 -5.11
N TYR A 190 4.68 -16.47 -6.11
CA TYR A 190 5.46 -16.40 -7.34
C TYR A 190 6.16 -15.05 -7.44
N THR A 191 7.49 -15.04 -7.50
CA THR A 191 8.25 -13.82 -7.76
C THR A 191 8.33 -13.56 -9.26
N VAL A 192 7.79 -12.43 -9.73
CA VAL A 192 7.73 -12.09 -11.15
C VAL A 192 8.41 -10.75 -11.41
N GLY A 193 9.55 -10.81 -12.11
CA GLY A 193 10.33 -9.65 -12.55
C GLY A 193 10.32 -9.45 -14.07
N GLY A 194 10.99 -8.39 -14.51
CA GLY A 194 11.12 -7.97 -15.91
C GLY A 194 10.34 -6.71 -16.25
N SER A 195 10.22 -6.43 -17.55
CA SER A 195 9.38 -5.35 -18.07
C SER A 195 7.89 -5.58 -17.80
N GLN A 196 7.07 -4.53 -17.94
CA GLN A 196 5.64 -4.64 -17.67
C GLN A 196 4.93 -5.66 -18.57
N ILE A 197 5.35 -5.77 -19.83
CA ILE A 197 4.81 -6.76 -20.77
C ILE A 197 5.19 -8.17 -20.34
N GLU A 198 6.45 -8.41 -19.99
CA GLU A 198 6.93 -9.72 -19.53
C GLU A 198 6.25 -10.15 -18.24
N ARG A 199 6.11 -9.23 -17.27
CA ARG A 199 5.44 -9.52 -16.00
C ARG A 199 3.99 -9.91 -16.24
N LEU A 200 3.27 -9.14 -17.05
CA LEU A 200 1.87 -9.39 -17.32
C LEU A 200 1.66 -10.75 -18.01
N THR A 201 2.45 -11.03 -19.05
CA THR A 201 2.41 -12.33 -19.74
C THR A 201 2.73 -13.49 -18.79
N LYS A 202 3.81 -13.39 -18.00
CA LYS A 202 4.18 -14.42 -17.02
C LYS A 202 3.07 -14.67 -16.00
N ILE A 203 2.41 -13.63 -15.48
CA ILE A 203 1.34 -13.80 -14.49
C ILE A 203 0.15 -14.55 -15.10
N ILE A 204 -0.27 -14.15 -16.31
CA ILE A 204 -1.37 -14.80 -17.03
C ILE A 204 -1.04 -16.28 -17.26
N ASP A 205 0.18 -16.59 -17.69
CA ASP A 205 0.62 -17.96 -17.97
C ASP A 205 0.71 -18.81 -16.69
N ILE A 206 1.36 -18.30 -15.64
CA ILE A 206 1.54 -19.00 -14.35
C ILE A 206 0.18 -19.36 -13.74
N LEU A 207 -0.74 -18.41 -13.73
CA LEU A 207 -2.04 -18.55 -13.08
C LEU A 207 -3.13 -19.11 -14.01
N LYS A 208 -2.80 -19.30 -15.29
CA LYS A 208 -3.71 -19.73 -16.37
C LYS A 208 -4.98 -18.88 -16.42
N LEU A 209 -4.79 -17.56 -16.40
CA LEU A 209 -5.91 -16.61 -16.36
C LEU A 209 -6.56 -16.48 -17.75
N PRO A 210 -7.87 -16.20 -17.81
CA PRO A 210 -8.51 -15.84 -19.07
C PRO A 210 -7.86 -14.58 -19.63
N GLN A 211 -7.85 -14.44 -20.96
CA GLN A 211 -7.34 -13.25 -21.62
C GLN A 211 -8.40 -12.72 -22.59
N VAL A 212 -8.95 -11.56 -22.25
CA VAL A 212 -10.01 -10.87 -23.03
C VAL A 212 -9.46 -9.73 -23.88
N MET A 213 -8.21 -9.31 -23.64
CA MET A 213 -7.48 -8.36 -24.51
C MET A 213 -5.97 -8.62 -24.50
N SER A 214 -5.28 -8.07 -25.50
CA SER A 214 -3.82 -8.22 -25.59
C SER A 214 -3.11 -7.54 -24.41
N THR A 215 -1.98 -8.11 -23.99
CA THR A 215 -1.18 -7.55 -22.88
C THR A 215 -0.70 -6.13 -23.18
N LYS A 216 -0.32 -5.85 -24.43
CA LYS A 216 0.09 -4.52 -24.88
C LYS A 216 -1.04 -3.50 -24.75
N GLU A 217 -2.22 -3.82 -25.27
CA GLU A 217 -3.39 -2.94 -25.19
C GLU A 217 -3.80 -2.67 -23.73
N ALA A 218 -3.79 -3.70 -22.89
CA ALA A 218 -4.13 -3.56 -21.48
C ALA A 218 -3.17 -2.62 -20.74
N ILE A 219 -1.87 -2.67 -21.05
CA ILE A 219 -0.85 -1.77 -20.47
C ILE A 219 -1.10 -0.33 -20.92
N GLU A 220 -1.29 -0.09 -22.22
CA GLU A 220 -1.53 1.27 -22.75
C GLU A 220 -2.78 1.90 -22.12
N ARG A 221 -3.87 1.13 -21.96
CA ARG A 221 -5.09 1.58 -21.28
C ARG A 221 -4.86 1.83 -19.80
N ALA A 222 -4.14 0.94 -19.11
CA ALA A 222 -3.84 1.09 -17.69
C ALA A 222 -3.02 2.36 -17.40
N GLU A 223 -2.03 2.66 -18.24
CA GLU A 223 -1.21 3.87 -18.12
C GLU A 223 -2.06 5.15 -18.26
N LYS A 224 -3.02 5.16 -19.20
CA LYS A 224 -3.96 6.27 -19.36
C LYS A 224 -4.83 6.46 -18.11
N ILE A 225 -5.45 5.40 -17.61
CA ILE A 225 -6.30 5.43 -16.40
C ILE A 225 -5.51 5.96 -15.19
N ILE A 226 -4.28 5.45 -15.00
CA ILE A 226 -3.43 5.85 -13.87
C ILE A 226 -3.01 7.31 -13.99
N LYS A 227 -2.71 7.79 -15.20
CA LYS A 227 -2.37 9.18 -15.45
C LYS A 227 -3.54 10.10 -15.09
N GLU A 228 -4.74 9.79 -15.58
CA GLU A 228 -5.96 10.55 -15.30
C GLU A 228 -6.29 10.59 -13.80
N SER A 229 -6.20 9.45 -13.11
CA SER A 229 -6.39 9.35 -11.65
C SER A 229 -5.38 10.23 -10.89
N ARG A 230 -4.10 10.20 -11.26
CA ARG A 230 -3.06 11.04 -10.61
C ARG A 230 -3.29 12.53 -10.82
N GLU A 231 -3.74 12.92 -12.00
CA GLU A 231 -4.08 14.31 -12.31
C GLU A 231 -5.29 14.78 -11.48
N ALA A 232 -6.34 13.96 -11.35
CA ALA A 232 -7.51 14.25 -10.54
C ALA A 232 -7.15 14.44 -9.05
N ILE A 233 -6.38 13.52 -8.47
CA ILE A 233 -5.93 13.62 -7.07
C ILE A 233 -5.08 14.88 -6.87
N SER A 234 -4.21 15.20 -7.83
CA SER A 234 -3.35 16.39 -7.75
C SER A 234 -4.17 17.69 -7.76
N LYS A 235 -5.23 17.76 -8.58
CA LYS A 235 -6.17 18.89 -8.59
C LYS A 235 -6.90 19.03 -7.26
N GLN A 236 -7.47 17.94 -6.75
CA GLN A 236 -8.18 17.92 -5.46
C GLN A 236 -7.28 18.41 -4.32
N ILE A 237 -6.03 17.96 -4.31
CA ILE A 237 -5.00 18.41 -3.38
C ILE A 237 -4.81 19.93 -3.47
N ILE A 238 -4.58 20.47 -4.67
CA ILE A 238 -4.36 21.91 -4.87
C ILE A 238 -5.57 22.73 -4.38
N GLU A 239 -6.78 22.27 -4.66
CA GLU A 239 -8.02 22.93 -4.21
C GLU A 239 -8.12 22.96 -2.68
N GLN A 240 -7.79 21.85 -2.01
CA GLN A 240 -7.80 21.76 -0.55
C GLN A 240 -6.66 22.55 0.12
N TYR A 241 -5.58 22.91 -0.60
CA TYR A 241 -4.45 23.65 -0.04
C TYR A 241 -4.71 25.15 0.18
N LYS A 242 -5.89 25.68 -0.17
CA LYS A 242 -6.22 27.08 0.13
C LYS A 242 -6.47 27.28 1.64
N GLU A 243 -5.42 27.83 2.28
CA GLU A 243 -5.33 28.43 3.63
C GLU A 243 -5.57 27.54 4.86
N THR A 244 -4.58 26.72 5.25
CA THR A 244 -4.40 26.42 6.68
C THR A 244 -4.08 27.71 7.43
N THR A 245 -5.01 28.16 8.28
CA THR A 245 -4.88 29.42 9.03
C THR A 245 -3.79 29.30 10.10
N LEU A 246 -3.23 30.45 10.52
CA LEU A 246 -2.21 30.50 11.58
C LEU A 246 -2.70 29.80 12.87
N THR A 247 -4.00 29.89 13.12
CA THR A 247 -4.71 29.30 14.25
C THR A 247 -4.65 27.76 14.25
N GLU A 248 -4.77 27.13 13.09
CA GLU A 248 -4.67 25.67 12.96
C GLU A 248 -3.24 25.20 13.18
N LYS A 249 -2.24 25.93 12.67
CA LYS A 249 -0.81 25.66 12.91
C LYS A 249 -0.48 25.70 14.42
N ILE A 250 -1.04 26.66 15.15
CA ILE A 250 -0.85 26.79 16.60
C ILE A 250 -1.57 25.65 17.35
N LYS A 251 -2.79 25.28 16.93
CA LYS A 251 -3.57 24.18 17.54
C LYS A 251 -2.93 22.80 17.32
N ILE A 252 -2.19 22.63 16.22
CA ILE A 252 -1.39 21.43 15.94
C ILE A 252 -0.17 21.34 16.87
N LEU A 253 0.45 22.48 17.19
CA LEU A 253 1.61 22.53 18.08
C LEU A 253 1.24 22.35 19.56
N SER A 254 0.03 22.75 19.96
CA SER A 254 -0.43 22.68 21.36
C SER A 254 -1.09 21.36 21.76
N LYS A 255 -1.22 20.38 20.85
CA LYS A 255 -1.85 19.06 21.12
C LYS A 255 -0.87 17.98 21.62
N TYR A 256 0.25 18.39 22.22
CA TYR A 256 1.21 17.52 22.91
C TYR A 256 1.33 17.89 24.38
#